data_AF-A0A6V7M8D5-F1
#
_entry.id   AF-A0A6V7M8D5-F1
#
_cell.length_a   1.000
_cell.length_b   1.000
_cell.length_c   1.000
_cell.angle_alpha   90.00
_cell.angle_beta   90.00
_cell.angle_gamma   90.00
#
_symmetry.space_group_name_H-M   'P 1'
#
loop_
_entity.id
_entity.type
_entity.pdbx_description
1 polymer ?
#
loop_
_entity_poly.entity_id
_entity_poly.type
_entity_poly.pdbx_seq_one_letter_code
_entity_poly.pdbx_strand_id
1 'polypeptide(L)'
;LCFADFIFCLLVLPFDSIRFIDSGWTDVRFLCVLVPFLRYGNVGVSLLCVAAITVNRYIMITHHNLYGRVYKKHWIAAMILFCYVFSYGMQVPTLIGAWG
;
A
#
# COMPACT_ATOMS: atom_id res chain seq x y z
N LEU A 1 -6.20 -4.33 -2.66
CA LEU A 1 -7.11 -3.39 -1.97
C LEU A 1 -7.64 -4.03 -0.69
N CYS A 2 -8.68 -4.88 -0.71
CA CYS A 2 -9.33 -5.39 0.51
C CYS A 2 -8.38 -6.04 1.54
N PHE A 3 -7.37 -6.80 1.12
CA PHE A 3 -6.40 -7.39 2.04
C PHE A 3 -5.53 -6.32 2.73
N ALA A 4 -5.17 -5.26 2.00
CA ALA A 4 -4.43 -4.13 2.55
C ALA A 4 -5.31 -3.30 3.49
N ASP A 5 -6.58 -3.06 3.13
CA ASP A 5 -7.57 -2.40 4.01
C ASP A 5 -7.81 -3.21 5.29
N PHE A 6 -7.88 -4.55 5.19
CA PHE A 6 -8.07 -5.42 6.35
C PHE A 6 -6.87 -5.36 7.30
N ILE A 7 -5.65 -5.43 6.77
CA ILE A 7 -4.41 -5.29 7.56
C ILE A 7 -4.34 -3.90 8.21
N PHE A 8 -4.69 -2.85 7.47
CA PHE A 8 -4.72 -1.49 7.98
C PHE A 8 -5.75 -1.33 9.11
N CYS A 9 -6.95 -1.87 8.93
CA CYS A 9 -7.99 -1.81 9.96
C CYS A 9 -7.62 -2.62 11.21
N LEU A 10 -6.92 -3.75 11.05
CA LEU A 10 -6.50 -4.57 12.19
C LEU A 10 -5.26 -4.01 12.92
N LEU A 11 -4.32 -3.38 12.21
CA LEU A 11 -3.02 -2.99 12.78
C LEU A 11 -2.85 -1.49 12.98
N VAL A 12 -3.59 -0.63 12.27
CA VAL A 12 -3.46 0.82 12.45
C VAL A 12 -4.53 1.34 13.39
N LEU A 13 -5.81 0.98 13.20
CA LEU A 13 -6.91 1.50 14.03
C LEU A 13 -6.77 1.22 15.54
N PRO A 14 -6.49 -0.02 16.00
CA PRO A 14 -6.39 -0.27 17.44
C PRO A 14 -5.11 0.32 18.05
N PHE A 15 -4.03 0.42 17.28
CA PHE A 15 -2.79 1.03 17.77
C PHE A 15 -2.90 2.56 17.82
N ASP A 16 -3.62 3.19 16.90
CA ASP A 16 -3.95 4.62 16.99
C ASP A 16 -4.91 4.91 18.15
N SER A 17 -5.88 4.02 18.45
CA SER A 17 -6.80 4.23 19.57
C SER A 17 -6.12 4.08 20.93
N ILE A 18 -5.18 3.14 21.08
CA ILE A 18 -4.35 3.00 22.28
C ILE A 18 -3.50 4.27 22.50
N ARG A 19 -2.99 4.88 21.42
CA ARG A 19 -2.29 6.18 21.50
C ARG A 19 -3.17 7.29 22.07
N PHE A 20 -4.46 7.35 21.69
CA PHE A 20 -5.40 8.35 22.21
C PHE A 20 -5.71 8.15 23.70
N ILE A 21 -5.66 6.92 24.20
CA ILE A 21 -5.98 6.57 25.58
C ILE A 21 -4.78 6.69 26.51
N ASP A 22 -3.60 6.24 26.08
CA ASP A 22 -2.43 6.12 26.97
C ASP A 22 -1.45 7.31 26.88
N SER A 23 -1.63 8.26 25.96
CA SER A 23 -0.80 9.48 25.79
C SER A 23 0.72 9.27 25.65
N GLY A 24 1.23 8.03 25.65
CA GLY A 24 2.65 7.71 25.69
C GLY A 24 3.08 6.67 24.65
N TRP A 25 4.07 7.02 23.83
CA TRP A 25 4.86 6.08 23.02
C TRP A 25 6.01 5.46 23.85
N THR A 26 5.82 5.33 25.16
CA THR A 26 6.96 5.34 26.09
C THR A 26 7.80 4.06 26.03
N ASP A 27 7.26 2.95 25.50
CA ASP A 27 7.93 1.64 25.55
C ASP A 27 8.30 1.04 24.18
N VAL A 28 7.73 1.53 23.06
CA VAL A 28 7.92 0.87 21.74
C VAL A 28 8.20 1.87 20.61
N ARG A 29 9.48 2.23 20.45
CA ARG A 29 9.96 3.06 19.32
C ARG A 29 9.56 2.51 17.95
N PHE A 30 9.42 1.19 17.85
CA PHE A 30 9.01 0.51 16.61
C PHE A 30 7.62 0.94 16.14
N LEU A 31 6.65 1.07 17.05
CA LEU A 31 5.28 1.39 16.68
C LEU A 31 5.14 2.86 16.20
N CYS A 32 5.96 3.78 16.74
CA CYS A 32 5.98 5.19 16.32
C CYS A 32 6.41 5.37 14.86
N VAL A 33 7.18 4.42 14.33
CA VAL A 33 7.63 4.38 12.94
C VAL A 33 6.68 3.54 12.08
N LEU A 34 6.17 2.43 12.64
CA LEU A 34 5.29 1.49 11.94
C LEU A 34 3.92 2.09 11.59
N VAL A 35 3.29 2.83 12.51
CA VAL A 35 1.97 3.42 12.31
C VAL A 35 1.93 4.42 11.14
N PRO A 36 2.80 5.45 11.08
CA PRO A 36 2.84 6.34 9.93
C PRO A 36 3.25 5.60 8.65
N PHE A 37 4.19 4.65 8.73
CA PHE A 37 4.59 3.84 7.58
C PHE A 37 3.43 3.04 6.96
N LEU A 38 2.63 2.35 7.78
CA LEU A 38 1.45 1.61 7.31
C LEU A 38 0.38 2.53 6.75
N ARG A 39 0.19 3.72 7.34
CA ARG A 39 -0.79 4.70 6.86
C ARG A 39 -0.42 5.26 5.48
N TYR A 40 0.81 5.71 5.31
CA TYR A 40 1.28 6.23 4.02
C TYR A 40 1.38 5.12 2.96
N GLY A 41 1.85 3.93 3.36
CA GLY A 41 1.91 2.76 2.48
C GLY A 41 0.52 2.37 1.97
N ASN A 42 -0.50 2.38 2.83
CA ASN A 42 -1.86 2.02 2.41
C ASN A 42 -2.49 3.07 1.48
N VAL A 43 -2.18 4.36 1.66
CA VAL A 43 -2.57 5.43 0.73
C VAL A 43 -1.93 5.24 -0.64
N GLY A 44 -0.61 4.98 -0.68
CA GLY A 44 0.12 4.77 -1.93
C GLY A 44 -0.37 3.52 -2.68
N VAL A 45 -0.56 2.40 -1.98
CA VAL A 45 -1.13 1.17 -2.55
C VAL A 45 -2.54 1.40 -3.08
N SER A 46 -3.38 2.17 -2.36
CA SER A 46 -4.74 2.47 -2.82
C SER A 46 -4.74 3.30 -4.10
N LEU A 47 -3.91 4.34 -4.19
CA LEU A 47 -3.76 5.16 -5.40
C LEU A 47 -3.27 4.34 -6.60
N LEU A 48 -2.25 3.52 -6.39
CA LEU A 48 -1.72 2.63 -7.44
C LEU A 48 -2.74 1.57 -7.86
N CYS A 49 -3.52 1.02 -6.92
CA CYS A 49 -4.61 0.09 -7.26
C CYS A 49 -5.68 0.78 -8.11
N VAL A 50 -6.07 2.01 -7.78
CA VAL A 50 -7.05 2.77 -8.58
C VAL A 50 -6.49 3.05 -9.98
N ALA A 51 -5.23 3.47 -10.09
CA ALA A 51 -4.55 3.65 -11.38
C ALA A 51 -4.46 2.36 -12.19
N ALA A 52 -4.20 1.22 -11.55
CA ALA A 52 -4.19 -0.09 -12.21
C ALA A 52 -5.57 -0.47 -12.74
N ILE A 53 -6.65 -0.17 -12.00
CA ILE A 53 -8.03 -0.42 -12.43
C ILE A 53 -8.39 0.45 -13.65
N THR A 54 -7.99 1.73 -13.66
CA THR A 54 -8.27 2.63 -14.78
C THR A 54 -7.51 2.21 -16.04
N VAL A 55 -6.23 1.86 -15.92
CA VAL A 55 -5.41 1.33 -17.01
C VAL A 55 -5.98 0.02 -17.55
N ASN A 56 -6.39 -0.90 -16.67
CA ASN A 56 -7.04 -2.15 -17.06
C ASN A 56 -8.29 -1.92 -17.93
N ARG A 57 -9.18 -1.01 -17.49
CA ARG A 57 -10.39 -0.66 -18.23
C ARG A 57 -10.07 0.04 -19.57
N TYR A 58 -9.02 0.86 -19.62
CA TYR A 58 -8.57 1.51 -20.84
C TYR A 58 -8.03 0.50 -21.88
N ILE A 59 -7.21 -0.46 -21.46
CA ILE A 59 -6.64 -1.50 -22.33
C ILE A 59 -7.72 -2.44 -22.85
N MET A 60 -8.72 -2.76 -22.03
CA MET A 60 -9.88 -3.56 -22.46
C MET A 60 -10.61 -2.92 -23.65
N ILE A 61 -10.75 -1.59 -23.66
CA ILE A 61 -11.51 -0.86 -24.69
C ILE A 61 -10.66 -0.63 -25.95
N THR A 62 -9.38 -0.28 -25.80
CA THR A 62 -8.51 0.09 -26.94
C THR A 62 -7.81 -1.10 -27.60
N HIS A 63 -7.48 -2.16 -26.85
CA HIS A 63 -6.71 -3.30 -27.35
C HIS A 63 -7.25 -4.64 -26.84
N HIS A 64 -8.40 -5.06 -27.37
CA HIS A 64 -9.05 -6.35 -27.05
C HIS A 64 -8.13 -7.58 -27.27
N ASN A 65 -7.30 -7.57 -28.30
CA ASN A 65 -6.42 -8.70 -28.63
C ASN A 65 -5.20 -8.81 -27.68
N LEU A 66 -4.70 -7.67 -27.20
CA LEU A 66 -3.60 -7.61 -26.23
C LEU A 66 -4.06 -8.02 -24.82
N TYR A 67 -5.34 -7.76 -24.50
CA TYR A 67 -5.95 -8.14 -23.22
C TYR A 67 -5.84 -9.65 -22.95
N GLY A 68 -6.16 -10.50 -23.94
CA GLY A 68 -6.08 -11.96 -23.77
C GLY A 68 -4.67 -12.50 -23.48
N ARG A 69 -3.62 -11.78 -23.92
CA ARG A 69 -2.22 -12.21 -23.76
C ARG A 69 -1.56 -11.63 -22.50
N VAL A 70 -1.89 -10.40 -22.15
CA VAL A 70 -1.32 -9.68 -20.99
C VAL A 70 -2.08 -10.00 -19.71
N TYR A 71 -3.40 -10.21 -19.78
CA TYR A 71 -4.26 -10.40 -18.59
C TYR A 71 -4.29 -11.85 -18.08
N LYS A 72 -3.13 -12.54 -18.03
CA LYS A 72 -3.00 -13.80 -17.30
C LYS A 72 -2.88 -13.53 -15.79
N LYS A 73 -3.48 -14.39 -14.96
CA LYS A 73 -3.46 -14.29 -13.48
C LYS A 73 -2.06 -13.97 -12.90
N HIS A 74 -1.01 -14.54 -13.48
CA HIS A 74 0.37 -14.32 -13.04
C HIS A 74 0.87 -12.88 -13.26
N TRP A 75 0.55 -12.24 -14.40
CA TRP A 75 0.99 -10.88 -14.70
C TRP A 75 0.24 -9.84 -13.87
N ILE A 76 -1.03 -10.07 -13.61
CA ILE A 76 -1.84 -9.23 -12.72
C ILE A 76 -1.29 -9.30 -11.30
N ALA A 77 -0.97 -10.50 -10.80
CA ALA A 77 -0.34 -10.68 -9.49
C ALA A 77 1.02 -9.97 -9.41
N ALA A 78 1.85 -10.07 -10.46
CA ALA A 78 3.12 -9.37 -10.54
C ALA A 78 2.97 -7.85 -10.52
N MET A 79 1.95 -7.30 -11.21
CA MET A 79 1.66 -5.86 -11.24
C MET A 79 1.21 -5.34 -9.86
N ILE A 80 0.41 -6.13 -9.14
CA ILE A 80 0.01 -5.82 -7.76
C ILE A 80 1.22 -5.87 -6.82
N LEU A 81 2.05 -6.91 -6.93
CA LEU A 81 3.27 -7.05 -6.14
C LEU A 81 4.20 -5.86 -6.38
N PHE A 82 4.38 -5.45 -7.63
CA PHE A 82 5.18 -4.29 -8.00
C PHE A 82 4.61 -3.00 -7.40
N CYS A 83 3.30 -2.77 -7.44
CA CYS A 83 2.69 -1.61 -6.79
C CYS A 83 2.96 -1.60 -5.28
N TYR A 84 2.92 -2.77 -4.64
CA TYR A 84 3.24 -2.92 -3.22
C TYR A 84 4.71 -2.56 -2.96
N VAL A 85 5.64 -3.21 -3.66
CA VAL A 85 7.09 -3.00 -3.49
C VAL A 85 7.48 -1.56 -3.80
N PHE A 86 6.91 -0.97 -4.85
CA PHE A 86 7.19 0.41 -5.23
C PHE A 86 6.65 1.41 -4.20
N SER A 87 5.41 1.22 -3.73
CA SER A 87 4.79 2.09 -2.73
C SER A 87 5.56 2.06 -1.41
N TYR A 88 5.88 0.86 -0.89
CA TYR A 88 6.67 0.74 0.34
C TYR A 88 8.13 1.14 0.10
N GLY A 89 8.70 0.81 -1.05
CA GLY A 89 10.09 1.10 -1.41
C GLY A 89 10.40 2.59 -1.52
N MET A 90 9.45 3.42 -1.98
CA MET A 90 9.61 4.87 -1.93
C MET A 90 9.51 5.45 -0.51
N GLN A 91 8.85 4.75 0.42
CA GLN A 91 8.69 5.17 1.81
C GLN A 91 9.80 4.68 2.75
N VAL A 92 10.49 3.60 2.40
CA VAL A 92 11.66 3.07 3.12
C VAL A 92 12.81 4.09 3.25
N PRO A 93 13.24 4.84 2.20
CA PRO A 93 14.32 5.82 2.32
C PRO A 93 13.96 7.00 3.23
N THR A 94 12.69 7.41 3.29
CA THR A 94 12.21 8.40 4.28
C THR A 94 12.27 7.89 5.71
N LEU A 95 12.19 6.57 5.92
CA LEU A 95 12.26 5.95 7.24
C LEU A 95 13.67 5.87 7.81
N ILE A 96 14.67 5.79 6.94
CA ILE A 96 16.10 5.68 7.30
C ILE A 96 16.71 7.06 7.65
N GLY A 97 15.93 8.14 7.53
CA GLY A 97 16.42 9.50 7.81
C GLY A 97 17.43 10.01 6.78
N ALA A 98 17.50 9.40 5.60
CA ALA A 98 18.35 9.88 4.50
C ALA A 98 17.78 11.14 3.80
N TRP A 99 16.62 11.60 4.27
CA TRP A 99 16.00 12.87 3.89
C TRP A 99 15.87 13.74 5.14
N GLY A 100 16.93 14.49 5.46
CA GLY A 100 16.96 15.50 6.50
C GLY A 100 17.66 15.07 7.78
#